data_AF-A0A382PG54-F1
#
_entry.id   AF-A0A382PG54-F1
#
_cell.length_a   1.000
_cell.length_b   1.000
_cell.length_c   1.000
_cell.angle_alpha   90.00
_cell.angle_beta   90.00
_cell.angle_gamma   90.00
#
_symmetry.space_group_name_H-M   'P 1'
#
loop_
_entity.id
_entity.type
_entity.pdbx_description
1 polymer ?
#
loop_
_entity_poly.entity_id
_entity_poly.type
_entity_poly.pdbx_seq_one_letter_code
_entity_poly.pdbx_strand_id
1 'polypeptide(L)'
;MLHVIRHGRTEANAAGLLLGHLDLELDEVGERQASAVARAVGPVDRVICSPLLRTRRTAEAFTVRDGSPVEVDERWIEMDYGEFDGRPL
;
A
#
# COMPACT_ATOMS: atom_id res chain seq x y z
N MET A 1 10.94 13.29 -10.12
CA MET A 1 11.12 11.83 -10.28
C MET A 1 9.80 11.17 -9.91
N LEU A 2 9.38 10.12 -10.62
CA LEU A 2 8.17 9.37 -10.28
C LEU A 2 8.59 8.02 -9.70
N HIS A 3 8.04 7.67 -8.53
CA HIS A 3 8.20 6.37 -7.90
C HIS A 3 6.85 5.66 -7.92
N VAL A 4 6.83 4.39 -8.35
CA VAL A 4 5.65 3.53 -8.29
C VAL A 4 5.98 2.39 -7.33
N ILE A 5 5.18 2.27 -6.27
CA ILE A 5 5.47 1.40 -5.14
C ILE A 5 4.24 0.54 -4.87
N ARG A 6 4.42 -0.78 -4.88
CA ARG A 6 3.40 -1.71 -4.42
C ARG A 6 3.32 -1.66 -2.90
N HIS A 7 2.13 -1.83 -2.34
CA HIS A 7 1.96 -1.93 -0.89
C HIS A 7 2.86 -3.01 -0.27
N GLY A 8 3.21 -2.83 1.00
CA GLY A 8 3.89 -3.85 1.79
C GLY A 8 3.06 -5.13 1.91
N ARG A 9 3.70 -6.23 2.31
CA ARG A 9 3.04 -7.52 2.48
C ARG A 9 1.91 -7.47 3.52
N THR A 10 0.83 -8.23 3.25
CA THR A 10 -0.22 -8.55 4.23
C THR A 10 -0.21 -10.05 4.56
N GLU A 11 -0.95 -10.47 5.58
CA GLU A 11 -1.14 -11.89 5.91
C GLU A 11 -1.72 -12.69 4.73
N ALA A 12 -2.65 -12.11 3.97
CA ALA A 12 -3.21 -12.75 2.78
C ALA A 12 -2.16 -12.95 1.68
N ASN A 13 -1.21 -12.02 1.52
CA ASN A 13 -0.09 -12.24 0.60
C ASN A 13 0.81 -13.38 1.09
N ALA A 14 1.09 -13.45 2.40
CA ALA A 14 1.90 -14.51 2.98
C ALA A 14 1.25 -15.90 2.82
N ALA A 15 -0.09 -15.95 2.88
CA ALA A 15 -0.89 -17.15 2.67
C ALA A 15 -1.17 -17.49 1.19
N GLY A 16 -0.68 -16.68 0.23
CA GLY A 16 -0.90 -16.92 -1.20
C GLY A 16 -2.35 -16.74 -1.64
N LEU A 17 -3.09 -15.83 -1.00
CA LEU A 17 -4.49 -15.55 -1.32
C LEU A 17 -4.61 -14.33 -2.25
N LEU A 18 -5.64 -14.32 -3.07
CA LEU A 18 -6.11 -13.16 -3.82
C LEU A 18 -6.68 -12.13 -2.85
N LEU A 19 -6.18 -10.89 -2.91
CA LEU A 19 -6.64 -9.83 -2.01
C LEU A 19 -7.83 -9.06 -2.57
N GLY A 20 -7.79 -8.71 -3.85
CA GLY A 20 -8.74 -7.81 -4.49
C GLY A 20 -9.10 -6.61 -3.60
N HIS A 21 -10.37 -6.51 -3.22
CA HIS A 21 -10.92 -5.42 -2.42
C HIS A 21 -10.98 -5.72 -0.92
N LEU A 22 -10.46 -6.86 -0.46
CA LEU A 22 -10.29 -7.13 0.97
C LEU A 22 -9.42 -6.06 1.62
N ASP A 23 -10.01 -5.35 2.58
CA ASP A 23 -9.37 -4.19 3.21
C ASP A 23 -8.51 -4.58 4.42
N LEU A 24 -7.40 -5.26 4.13
CA LEU A 24 -6.46 -5.77 5.14
C LEU A 24 -5.33 -4.77 5.43
N GLU A 25 -4.87 -4.76 6.69
CA GLU A 25 -3.64 -4.09 7.13
C GLU A 25 -2.38 -4.79 6.60
N LEU A 26 -1.23 -4.11 6.72
CA LEU A 26 0.08 -4.73 6.52
C LEU A 26 0.39 -5.74 7.64
N ASP A 27 1.16 -6.77 7.32
CA ASP A 27 1.79 -7.59 8.35
C ASP A 27 3.11 -6.94 8.81
N GLU A 28 3.77 -7.52 9.81
CA GLU A 28 5.02 -6.97 10.33
C GLU A 28 6.13 -6.87 9.27
N VAL A 29 6.13 -7.75 8.26
CA VAL A 29 7.07 -7.68 7.14
C VAL A 29 6.70 -6.50 6.24
N GLY A 30 5.42 -6.29 5.96
CA GLY A 30 4.90 -5.16 5.20
C GLY A 30 5.25 -3.82 5.82
N GLU A 31 5.11 -3.68 7.15
CA GLU A 31 5.48 -2.46 7.87
C GLU A 31 6.98 -2.16 7.76
N ARG A 32 7.83 -3.20 7.86
CA ARG A 32 9.28 -3.05 7.63
C ARG A 32 9.60 -2.69 6.19
N GLN A 33 8.88 -3.26 5.22
CA GLN A 33 9.04 -2.95 3.80
C GLN A 33 8.68 -1.48 3.51
N ALA A 34 7.54 -1.01 4.01
CA ALA A 34 7.10 0.38 3.88
C ALA A 34 8.13 1.36 4.43
N SER A 35 8.60 1.10 5.65
CA SER A 35 9.63 1.91 6.30
C SER A 35 10.97 1.91 5.54
N ALA A 36 11.37 0.76 4.99
CA ALA A 36 12.63 0.63 4.25
C ALA A 36 12.57 1.39 2.91
N VAL A 37 11.48 1.25 2.16
CA VAL A 37 11.35 1.93 0.87
C VAL A 37 11.20 3.45 1.04
N ALA A 38 10.43 3.90 2.04
CA ALA A 38 10.31 5.32 2.34
C ALA A 38 11.66 5.96 2.68
N ARG A 39 12.50 5.26 3.46
CA ARG A 39 13.86 5.70 3.79
C ARG A 39 14.76 5.76 2.56
N ALA A 40 14.65 4.79 1.66
CA ALA A 40 15.47 4.73 0.45
C ALA A 40 15.09 5.83 -0.57
N VAL A 41 13.80 6.17 -0.65
CA VAL A 41 13.28 7.24 -1.51
C VAL A 41 13.55 8.63 -0.91
N GLY A 42 13.43 8.76 0.41
CA GLY A 42 13.54 10.04 1.10
C GLY A 42 12.29 10.93 0.94
N PRO A 43 12.37 12.22 1.34
CA PRO A 43 11.23 13.13 1.29
C PRO A 43 10.77 13.44 -0.14
N VAL A 44 9.45 13.41 -0.36
CA VAL A 44 8.80 13.65 -1.65
C VAL A 44 7.89 14.87 -1.60
N ASP A 45 7.53 15.39 -2.77
CA ASP A 45 6.65 16.55 -2.88
C ASP A 45 5.16 16.18 -2.76
N ARG A 46 4.80 14.91 -3.03
CA ARG A 46 3.42 14.41 -2.98
C ARG A 46 3.40 12.89 -2.85
N VAL A 47 2.40 12.37 -2.13
CA VAL A 47 2.11 10.93 -2.04
C VAL A 47 0.63 10.72 -2.38
N ILE A 48 0.38 9.79 -3.30
CA ILE A 48 -0.98 9.39 -3.71
C ILE A 48 -1.08 7.88 -3.51
N CYS A 49 -2.19 7.40 -2.94
CA CYS A 49 -2.44 5.98 -2.73
C CYS A 49 -3.89 5.59 -3.02
N SER A 50 -4.14 4.29 -3.13
CA SER A 50 -5.50 3.75 -3.20
C SER A 50 -6.20 3.85 -1.84
N PRO A 51 -7.54 3.70 -1.78
CA PRO A 51 -8.28 3.72 -0.51
C PRO A 51 -7.95 2.54 0.42
N LEU A 52 -7.37 1.45 -0.12
CA LEU A 52 -7.14 0.22 0.63
C LEU A 52 -6.10 0.42 1.74
N LEU A 53 -6.39 -0.13 2.91
CA LEU A 53 -5.66 0.08 4.15
C LEU A 53 -4.17 -0.29 4.02
N ARG A 54 -3.86 -1.43 3.39
CA ARG A 54 -2.49 -1.82 3.02
C ARG A 54 -1.73 -0.76 2.21
N THR A 55 -2.39 -0.06 1.27
CA THR A 55 -1.73 1.01 0.51
C THR A 55 -1.61 2.28 1.34
N ARG A 56 -2.62 2.59 2.17
CA ARG A 56 -2.59 3.75 3.08
C ARG A 56 -1.46 3.64 4.09
N ARG A 57 -1.30 2.49 4.77
CA ARG A 57 -0.16 2.24 5.68
C ARG A 57 1.19 2.34 5.01
N THR A 58 1.30 1.79 3.80
CA THR A 58 2.56 1.90 3.05
C THR A 58 2.88 3.36 2.74
N ALA A 59 1.87 4.15 2.36
CA ALA A 59 2.00 5.56 2.03
C ALA A 59 2.30 6.45 3.25
N GLU A 60 1.73 6.12 4.42
CA GLU A 60 1.97 6.82 5.70
C GLU A 60 3.45 6.79 6.14
N ALA A 61 4.24 5.83 5.64
CA ALA A 61 5.68 5.79 5.91
C ALA A 61 6.47 6.91 5.23
N PHE A 62 5.91 7.59 4.22
CA PHE A 62 6.60 8.62 3.44
C PHE A 62 6.49 10.01 4.09
N THR A 63 7.59 10.76 4.05
CA THR A 63 7.60 12.17 4.45
C THR A 63 7.27 13.06 3.26
N VAL A 64 6.19 13.84 3.36
CA VAL A 64 5.87 14.90 2.38
C VAL A 64 6.54 16.20 2.83
N ARG A 65 7.31 16.83 1.93
CA ARG A 65 8.20 17.96 2.25
C ARG A 65 7.48 19.18 2.85
N ASP A 66 6.27 19.44 2.42
CA ASP A 66 5.45 20.55 2.86
C ASP A 66 4.52 20.19 4.04
N GLY A 67 4.57 18.93 4.51
CA GLY A 67 3.68 18.42 5.55
C GLY A 67 2.25 18.13 5.08
N SER A 68 1.97 18.20 3.78
CA SER A 68 0.66 17.82 3.23
C SER A 68 0.34 16.36 3.53
N PRO A 69 -0.93 16.01 3.76
CA PRO A 69 -1.33 14.64 4.01
C PRO A 69 -1.16 13.77 2.76
N VAL A 70 -1.13 12.45 2.96
CA VAL A 70 -1.26 11.48 1.86
C VAL A 70 -2.61 11.67 1.17
N GLU A 71 -2.59 11.76 -0.15
CA GLU A 71 -3.81 11.85 -0.95
C GLU A 71 -4.34 10.45 -1.27
N VAL A 72 -5.64 10.25 -1.05
CA VAL A 72 -6.35 9.02 -1.41
C VAL A 72 -7.08 9.24 -2.73
N ASP A 73 -6.89 8.33 -3.68
CA ASP A 73 -7.51 8.39 -4.99
C ASP A 73 -8.02 7.00 -5.41
N GLU A 74 -9.34 6.89 -5.50
CA GLU A 74 -10.09 5.68 -5.87
C GLU A 74 -9.62 5.04 -7.18
N ARG A 75 -9.06 5.85 -8.11
CA ARG A 75 -8.60 5.36 -9.42
C ARG A 75 -7.39 4.42 -9.32
N TRP A 76 -6.75 4.35 -8.15
CA TRP A 76 -5.61 3.47 -7.86
C TRP A 76 -6.02 2.17 -7.15
N ILE A 77 -7.31 1.93 -6.94
CA ILE A 77 -7.78 0.70 -6.29
C ILE A 77 -7.40 -0.55 -7.09
N GLU A 78 -7.12 -1.64 -6.38
CA GLU A 78 -6.80 -2.95 -6.97
C GLU A 78 -7.96 -3.46 -7.84
N MET A 79 -7.66 -4.41 -8.73
CA MET A 79 -8.71 -5.17 -9.42
C MET A 79 -9.65 -5.84 -8.41
N ASP A 80 -10.96 -5.69 -8.62
CA ASP A 80 -11.97 -6.41 -7.85
C ASP A 80 -12.05 -7.86 -8.36
N TYR A 81 -11.64 -8.83 -7.54
CA TYR A 81 -11.77 -10.25 -7.89
C TYR A 81 -13.12 -10.84 -7.48
N GLY A 82 -14.01 -10.06 -6.84
CA GLY A 82 -15.34 -10.49 -6.45
C GLY A 82 -15.32 -11.73 -5.56
N GLU A 83 -15.98 -12.81 -5.99
CA GLU A 83 -16.07 -14.06 -5.23
C GLU A 83 -14.72 -14.80 -5.05
N PHE A 84 -13.70 -14.38 -5.78
CA PHE A 84 -12.35 -14.92 -5.66
C PHE A 84 -11.50 -14.21 -4.59
N ASP A 85 -11.98 -13.12 -3.99
CA ASP A 85 -11.32 -12.50 -2.85
C ASP A 85 -11.15 -13.52 -1.71
N GLY A 86 -9.93 -13.61 -1.18
CA GLY A 86 -9.55 -14.56 -0.14
C GLY A 86 -9.37 -16.00 -0.61
N ARG A 87 -9.47 -16.28 -1.92
CA ARG A 87 -9.16 -17.61 -2.48
C ARG A 87 -7.67 -17.74 -2.78
N PRO A 88 -7.13 -18.98 -2.75
CA PRO A 88 -5.76 -19.22 -3.20
C PRO A 88 -5.55 -18.73 -4.64
N LEU A 89 -4.38 -18.13 -4.86
CA LEU A 89 -3.87 -17.78 -6.19
C LEU A 89 -3.63 -19.04 -7.04
#